data_AF-A0A7S0MBK3-F1
#
_entry.id   AF-A0A7S0MBK3-F1
#
_cell.length_a   1.000
_cell.length_b   1.000
_cell.length_c   1.000
_cell.angle_alpha   90.00
_cell.angle_beta   90.00
_cell.angle_gamma   90.00
#
_symmetry.space_group_name_H-M   'P 1'
#
loop_
_entity.id
_entity.type
_entity.pdbx_description
1 polymer ?
#
loop_
_entity_poly.entity_id
_entity_poly.type
_entity_poly.pdbx_seq_one_letter_code
_entity_poly.pdbx_strand_id
1 'polypeptide(L)'
;NSTFLNAVGSMGEVVMVMLPWRAPVPLTRVWCIFEAYAAEATRSHFSVAMTEREACDLVAAICEDPSALLGTLRRVCCEASSATQAEDRERIFDTVRQSVGFAQLNGMVAARMMEAVCVELHSHPDAASAAWAPRLQALAQLRGLQRNYAEAERLH
;
A
#
# COMPACT_ATOMS: atom_id res chain seq x y z
N ASN A 1 -25.13 1.81 0.17
CA ASN A 1 -23.94 1.10 0.70
C ASN A 1 -23.45 1.62 2.06
N SER A 2 -24.31 2.17 2.92
CA SER A 2 -23.90 2.74 4.21
C SER A 2 -23.54 1.69 5.27
N THR A 3 -24.16 0.51 5.25
CA THR A 3 -23.94 -0.52 6.28
C THR A 3 -22.50 -1.02 6.35
N PHE A 4 -21.85 -1.25 5.20
CA PHE A 4 -20.46 -1.71 5.16
C PHE A 4 -19.49 -0.63 5.63
N LEU A 5 -19.66 0.61 5.16
CA LEU A 5 -18.85 1.75 5.59
C LEU A 5 -18.98 1.95 7.11
N ASN A 6 -20.19 1.88 7.66
CA ASN A 6 -20.41 2.01 9.09
C ASN A 6 -19.71 0.91 9.89
N ALA A 7 -19.67 -0.33 9.36
CA ALA A 7 -18.96 -1.43 10.00
C ALA A 7 -17.44 -1.22 9.99
N VAL A 8 -16.87 -0.77 8.87
CA VAL A 8 -15.43 -0.45 8.79
C VAL A 8 -15.08 0.73 9.70
N GLY A 9 -15.95 1.74 9.76
CA GLY A 9 -15.81 2.88 10.67
C GLY A 9 -15.90 2.48 12.15
N SER A 10 -16.73 1.50 12.51
CA SER A 10 -16.83 1.02 13.90
C SER A 10 -15.67 0.11 14.30
N MET A 11 -15.09 -0.65 13.36
CA MET A 11 -13.89 -1.45 13.59
C MET A 11 -12.64 -0.57 13.76
N GLY A 12 -12.54 0.52 12.99
CA GLY A 12 -11.46 1.50 13.08
C GLY A 12 -10.14 1.09 12.40
N GLU A 13 -10.02 -0.14 11.91
CA GLU A 13 -8.80 -0.67 11.29
C GLU A 13 -9.16 -1.63 10.14
N VAL A 14 -8.43 -1.52 9.03
CA VAL A 14 -8.43 -2.47 7.92
C VAL A 14 -6.99 -2.87 7.64
N VAL A 15 -6.69 -4.17 7.75
CA VAL A 15 -5.38 -4.72 7.43
C VAL A 15 -5.45 -5.48 6.12
N MET A 16 -4.70 -5.02 5.11
CA MET A 16 -4.60 -5.69 3.82
C MET A 16 -3.31 -6.49 3.71
N VAL A 17 -3.45 -7.80 3.43
CA VAL A 17 -2.33 -8.73 3.29
C VAL A 17 -1.83 -8.74 1.85
N MET A 18 -0.73 -8.04 1.56
CA MET A 18 -0.21 -7.80 0.20
C MET A 18 0.70 -8.93 -0.26
N LEU A 19 0.09 -10.02 -0.74
CA LEU A 19 0.82 -11.21 -1.21
C LEU A 19 0.54 -11.51 -2.70
N PRO A 20 1.57 -11.85 -3.49
CA PRO A 20 3.00 -11.59 -3.23
C PRO A 20 3.29 -10.08 -3.30
N TRP A 21 4.34 -9.59 -2.63
CA TRP A 21 4.63 -8.16 -2.58
C TRP A 21 4.93 -7.56 -3.97
N ARG A 22 5.50 -8.34 -4.90
CA ARG A 22 5.86 -7.89 -6.27
C ARG A 22 4.66 -7.67 -7.19
N ALA A 23 3.56 -8.34 -6.90
CA ALA A 23 2.31 -8.26 -7.67
C ALA A 23 1.14 -8.59 -6.74
N PRO A 24 0.76 -7.66 -5.83
CA PRO A 24 -0.20 -7.97 -4.78
C PRO A 24 -1.56 -8.33 -5.38
N VAL A 25 -1.99 -9.58 -5.16
CA VAL A 25 -3.30 -10.07 -5.64
C VAL A 25 -4.46 -9.22 -5.11
N PRO A 26 -4.48 -8.75 -3.85
CA PRO A 26 -5.58 -7.89 -3.37
C PRO A 26 -5.82 -6.66 -4.24
N LEU A 27 -4.77 -6.07 -4.83
CA LEU A 27 -4.92 -4.88 -5.68
C LEU A 27 -5.56 -5.17 -7.03
N THR A 28 -5.68 -6.44 -7.41
CA THR A 28 -6.38 -6.87 -8.63
C THR A 28 -7.86 -7.15 -8.40
N ARG A 29 -8.33 -7.09 -7.13
CA ARG A 29 -9.68 -7.47 -6.69
C ARG A 29 -10.46 -6.24 -6.28
N VAL A 30 -11.56 -5.92 -6.98
CA VAL A 30 -12.31 -4.69 -6.72
C VAL A 30 -12.87 -4.59 -5.29
N TRP A 31 -13.21 -5.73 -4.67
CA TRP A 31 -13.71 -5.76 -3.30
C TRP A 31 -12.65 -5.38 -2.28
N CYS A 32 -11.39 -5.74 -2.50
CA CYS A 32 -10.28 -5.28 -1.67
C CYS A 32 -10.05 -3.77 -1.85
N ILE A 33 -10.22 -3.26 -3.07
CA ILE A 33 -10.19 -1.80 -3.31
C ILE A 33 -11.31 -1.10 -2.55
N PHE A 34 -12.49 -1.71 -2.48
CA PHE A 34 -13.61 -1.18 -1.70
C PHE A 34 -13.33 -1.17 -0.19
N GLU A 35 -12.62 -2.16 0.36
CA GLU A 35 -12.16 -2.16 1.75
C GLU A 35 -11.16 -1.04 2.03
N ALA A 36 -10.20 -0.84 1.14
CA ALA A 36 -9.24 0.26 1.23
C ALA A 36 -9.95 1.63 1.13
N TYR A 37 -10.90 1.77 0.21
CA TYR A 37 -11.77 2.94 0.11
C TYR A 37 -12.57 3.15 1.38
N ALA A 38 -13.15 2.10 1.96
CA ALA A 38 -13.94 2.20 3.17
C ALA A 38 -13.11 2.71 4.34
N ALA A 39 -11.87 2.26 4.47
CA ALA A 39 -10.94 2.78 5.48
C ALA A 39 -10.69 4.29 5.28
N GLU A 40 -10.35 4.71 4.06
CA GLU A 40 -10.10 6.13 3.74
C GLU A 40 -11.35 7.00 3.98
N ALA A 41 -12.51 6.58 3.47
CA ALA A 41 -13.77 7.33 3.57
C ALA A 41 -14.27 7.48 5.01
N THR A 42 -13.95 6.51 5.88
CA THR A 42 -14.33 6.53 7.30
C THR A 42 -13.24 7.09 8.20
N ARG A 43 -12.06 7.43 7.64
CA ARG A 43 -10.84 7.81 8.38
C ARG A 43 -10.41 6.73 9.38
N SER A 44 -10.70 5.47 9.06
CA SER A 44 -10.14 4.32 9.77
C SER A 44 -8.68 4.09 9.37
N HIS A 45 -7.92 3.44 10.23
CA HIS A 45 -6.55 3.06 9.93
C HIS A 45 -6.53 2.00 8.82
N PHE A 46 -5.64 2.18 7.84
CA PHE A 46 -5.37 1.21 6.80
C PHE A 46 -3.93 0.75 6.95
N SER A 47 -3.72 -0.53 7.23
CA SER A 47 -2.40 -1.12 7.42
C SER A 47 -2.12 -2.19 6.37
N VAL A 48 -0.86 -2.34 6.00
CA VAL A 48 -0.41 -3.39 5.07
C VAL A 48 0.40 -4.42 5.86
N ALA A 49 0.07 -5.69 5.66
CA ALA A 49 0.80 -6.81 6.21
C ALA A 49 1.34 -7.72 5.10
N MET A 50 2.42 -8.43 5.40
CA MET A 50 2.99 -9.47 4.56
C MET A 50 3.54 -10.60 5.44
N THR A 51 3.84 -11.75 4.85
CA THR A 51 4.49 -12.84 5.60
C THR A 51 5.95 -12.48 5.86
N GLU A 52 6.55 -13.06 6.90
CA GLU A 52 7.98 -12.89 7.21
C GLU A 52 8.87 -13.24 6.01
N ARG A 53 8.51 -14.28 5.24
CA ARG A 53 9.23 -14.65 4.02
C ARG A 53 9.20 -13.53 2.98
N GLU A 54 8.04 -12.93 2.77
CA GLU A 54 7.87 -11.86 1.76
C GLU A 54 8.52 -10.56 2.23
N ALA A 55 8.48 -10.26 3.53
CA ALA A 55 9.23 -9.16 4.12
C ALA A 55 10.74 -9.33 3.91
N CYS A 56 11.28 -10.53 4.14
CA CYS A 56 12.67 -10.85 3.89
C CYS A 56 13.05 -10.72 2.41
N ASP A 57 12.23 -11.25 1.48
CA ASP A 57 12.46 -11.12 0.02
C ASP A 57 12.42 -9.65 -0.42
N LEU A 58 11.47 -8.88 0.12
CA LEU A 58 11.34 -7.45 -0.14
C LEU A 58 12.56 -6.68 0.33
N VAL A 59 13.00 -6.89 1.57
CA VAL A 59 14.18 -6.24 2.13
C VAL A 59 15.44 -6.58 1.32
N ALA A 60 15.62 -7.85 0.96
CA ALA A 60 16.73 -8.29 0.12
C ALA A 60 16.69 -7.59 -1.26
N ALA A 61 15.52 -7.56 -1.90
CA ALA A 61 15.34 -6.92 -3.20
C ALA A 61 15.64 -5.42 -3.16
N ILE A 62 15.23 -4.70 -2.11
CA ILE A 62 15.50 -3.27 -1.96
C ILE A 62 16.98 -3.01 -1.65
N CYS A 63 17.64 -3.90 -0.88
CA CYS A 63 19.08 -3.79 -0.62
C CYS A 63 19.92 -4.00 -1.89
N GLU A 64 19.45 -4.84 -2.81
CA GLU A 64 20.10 -5.09 -4.10
C GLU A 64 19.78 -3.98 -5.13
N ASP A 65 18.50 -3.66 -5.28
CA ASP A 65 17.98 -2.62 -6.17
C ASP A 65 16.86 -1.85 -5.47
N PRO A 66 17.15 -0.65 -4.96
CA PRO A 66 16.14 0.18 -4.31
C PRO A 66 14.95 0.55 -5.21
N SER A 67 15.10 0.47 -6.53
CA SER A 67 14.01 0.73 -7.48
C SER A 67 13.00 -0.42 -7.56
N ALA A 68 13.30 -1.59 -6.98
CA ALA A 68 12.40 -2.74 -6.97
C ALA A 68 11.05 -2.41 -6.31
N LEU A 69 11.05 -1.65 -5.21
CA LEU A 69 9.80 -1.21 -4.58
C LEU A 69 9.05 -0.20 -5.46
N LEU A 70 9.76 0.72 -6.12
CA LEU A 70 9.12 1.67 -7.04
C LEU A 70 8.39 0.94 -8.18
N GLY A 71 8.95 -0.16 -8.68
CA GLY A 71 8.30 -1.00 -9.68
C GLY A 71 6.95 -1.53 -9.21
N THR A 72 6.88 -2.00 -7.96
CA THR A 72 5.64 -2.45 -7.34
C THR A 72 4.67 -1.29 -7.08
N LEU A 73 5.14 -0.19 -6.50
CA LEU A 73 4.31 0.98 -6.20
C LEU A 73 3.69 1.57 -7.47
N ARG A 74 4.44 1.60 -8.59
CA ARG A 74 3.92 2.05 -9.90
C ARG A 74 2.84 1.13 -10.47
N ARG A 75 2.77 -0.12 -10.02
CA ARG A 75 1.72 -1.07 -10.41
C ARG A 75 0.49 -0.97 -9.51
N VAL A 76 0.54 -0.21 -8.41
CA VAL A 76 -0.63 0.10 -7.60
C VAL A 76 -1.57 0.96 -8.45
N CYS A 77 -2.55 0.30 -9.05
CA CYS A 77 -3.58 0.92 -9.85
C CYS A 77 -4.91 0.27 -9.49
N CYS A 78 -5.61 0.88 -8.53
CA CYS A 78 -6.92 0.42 -8.08
C CYS A 78 -7.95 0.36 -9.22
N GLU A 79 -7.81 1.21 -10.23
CA GLU A 79 -8.66 1.25 -11.43
C GLU A 79 -8.46 0.03 -12.37
N ALA A 80 -7.32 -0.66 -12.25
CA ALA A 80 -7.05 -1.89 -13.00
C ALA A 80 -7.69 -3.13 -12.35
N SER A 81 -8.32 -2.98 -11.17
CA SER A 81 -8.95 -4.10 -10.48
C SER A 81 -10.17 -4.66 -11.23
N SER A 82 -10.38 -5.96 -11.06
CA SER A 82 -11.43 -6.72 -11.70
C SER A 82 -12.41 -7.32 -10.69
N ALA A 83 -13.57 -7.72 -11.19
CA ALA A 83 -14.63 -8.36 -10.44
C ALA A 83 -15.20 -9.50 -11.24
N THR A 84 -15.67 -10.55 -10.56
CA THR A 84 -16.43 -11.63 -11.21
C THR A 84 -17.76 -11.12 -11.76
N GLN A 85 -18.38 -10.16 -11.06
CA GLN A 85 -19.61 -9.50 -11.49
C GLN A 85 -19.29 -8.09 -11.99
N ALA A 86 -19.59 -7.80 -13.26
CA ALA A 86 -19.32 -6.48 -13.85
C ALA A 86 -20.04 -5.34 -13.12
N GLU A 87 -21.26 -5.60 -12.64
CA GLU A 87 -22.04 -4.61 -11.89
C GLU A 87 -21.36 -4.19 -10.58
N ASP A 88 -20.72 -5.12 -9.87
CA ASP A 88 -19.98 -4.81 -8.64
C ASP A 88 -18.80 -3.89 -8.95
N ARG A 89 -18.11 -4.14 -10.06
CA ARG A 89 -17.00 -3.30 -10.51
C ARG A 89 -17.46 -1.88 -10.80
N GLU A 90 -18.50 -1.73 -11.61
CA GLU A 90 -19.03 -0.41 -11.98
C GLU A 90 -19.51 0.36 -10.76
N ARG A 91 -20.29 -0.29 -9.88
CA ARG A 91 -20.81 0.33 -8.66
C ARG A 91 -19.72 0.80 -7.72
N ILE A 92 -18.68 -0.01 -7.50
CA ILE A 92 -17.54 0.35 -6.65
C ILE A 92 -16.74 1.48 -7.30
N PHE A 93 -16.48 1.40 -8.61
CA PHE A 93 -15.72 2.42 -9.32
C PHE A 93 -16.43 3.77 -9.27
N ASP A 94 -17.74 3.80 -9.47
CA ASP A 94 -18.53 5.02 -9.37
C ASP A 94 -18.54 5.58 -7.95
N THR A 95 -18.62 4.71 -6.93
CA THR A 95 -18.51 5.11 -5.54
C THR A 95 -17.17 5.78 -5.24
N VAL A 96 -16.06 5.21 -5.73
CA VAL A 96 -14.71 5.78 -5.54
C VAL A 96 -14.57 7.11 -6.30
N ARG A 97 -15.03 7.19 -7.56
CA ARG A 97 -14.97 8.42 -8.36
C ARG A 97 -15.76 9.59 -7.77
N GLN A 98 -16.92 9.31 -7.19
CA GLN A 98 -17.80 10.33 -6.62
C GLN A 98 -17.37 10.77 -5.21
N SER A 99 -16.33 10.16 -4.65
CA SER A 99 -15.84 10.43 -3.29
C SER A 99 -14.38 10.90 -3.30
N VAL A 100 -13.46 10.10 -2.75
CA VAL A 100 -12.03 10.43 -2.61
C VAL A 100 -11.27 10.36 -3.94
N GLY A 101 -11.79 9.61 -4.91
CA GLY A 101 -11.13 9.39 -6.19
C GLY A 101 -9.99 8.37 -6.12
N PHE A 102 -9.63 7.84 -7.28
CA PHE A 102 -8.62 6.79 -7.39
C PHE A 102 -7.19 7.28 -7.17
N ALA A 103 -6.89 8.55 -7.48
CA ALA A 103 -5.57 9.12 -7.25
C ALA A 103 -5.22 9.10 -5.75
N GLN A 104 -6.13 9.62 -4.91
CA GLN A 104 -5.96 9.60 -3.45
C GLN A 104 -5.90 8.18 -2.90
N LEU A 105 -6.75 7.27 -3.41
CA LEU A 105 -6.76 5.88 -2.96
C LEU A 105 -5.44 5.15 -3.30
N ASN A 106 -4.92 5.34 -4.52
CA ASN A 106 -3.64 4.79 -4.93
C ASN A 106 -2.49 5.35 -4.07
N GLY A 107 -2.50 6.66 -3.79
CA GLY A 107 -1.52 7.31 -2.94
C GLY A 107 -1.52 6.77 -1.51
N MET A 108 -2.71 6.62 -0.90
CA MET A 108 -2.86 6.01 0.42
C MET A 108 -2.31 4.57 0.45
N VAL A 109 -2.68 3.72 -0.50
CA VAL A 109 -2.19 2.33 -0.58
C VAL A 109 -0.66 2.30 -0.74
N ALA A 110 -0.11 3.11 -1.63
CA ALA A 110 1.32 3.20 -1.86
C ALA A 110 2.08 3.67 -0.59
N ALA A 111 1.55 4.69 0.09
CA ALA A 111 2.13 5.21 1.33
C ALA A 111 2.17 4.16 2.44
N ARG A 112 1.07 3.41 2.64
CA ARG A 112 1.01 2.34 3.64
C ARG A 112 1.94 1.18 3.30
N MET A 113 2.09 0.86 2.02
CA MET A 113 3.07 -0.15 1.58
C MET A 113 4.51 0.29 1.91
N MET A 114 4.87 1.55 1.63
CA MET A 114 6.18 2.10 1.99
C MET A 114 6.42 2.12 3.50
N GLU A 115 5.38 2.43 4.28
CA GLU A 115 5.43 2.42 5.73
C GLU A 115 5.71 1.01 6.27
N ALA A 116 5.01 -0.01 5.78
CA ALA A 116 5.27 -1.40 6.14
C ALA A 116 6.73 -1.80 5.85
N VAL A 117 7.28 -1.41 4.69
CA VAL A 117 8.69 -1.65 4.35
C VAL A 117 9.63 -0.96 5.34
N CYS A 118 9.34 0.30 5.68
CA CYS A 118 10.17 1.06 6.62
C CYS A 118 10.20 0.37 7.99
N VAL A 119 9.07 -0.15 8.47
CA VAL A 119 9.00 -0.90 9.73
C VAL A 119 9.88 -2.15 9.66
N GLU A 120 9.76 -2.95 8.60
CA GLU A 120 10.57 -4.16 8.42
C GLU A 120 12.08 -3.89 8.36
N LEU A 121 12.48 -2.81 7.66
CA LEU A 121 13.87 -2.37 7.59
C LEU A 121 14.42 -1.90 8.95
N HIS A 122 13.58 -1.30 9.80
CA HIS A 122 13.99 -0.84 11.13
C HIS A 122 14.05 -1.96 12.17
N SER A 123 13.21 -3.00 12.05
CA SER A 123 13.08 -4.05 13.07
C SER A 123 14.29 -4.99 13.17
N HIS A 124 15.21 -4.96 12.20
CA HIS A 124 16.39 -5.84 12.15
C HIS A 124 17.75 -5.09 12.06
N PRO A 125 18.08 -4.19 13.02
CA PRO A 125 19.33 -3.47 12.98
C PRO A 125 20.45 -4.32 13.62
N ASP A 126 21.11 -5.15 12.83
CA ASP A 126 22.44 -5.64 13.22
C ASP A 126 23.50 -4.76 12.58
N ALA A 127 23.92 -3.72 13.31
CA ALA A 127 24.93 -2.75 12.87
C ALA A 127 26.32 -3.39 12.65
N ALA A 128 26.56 -4.60 13.19
CA ALA A 128 27.78 -5.36 12.93
C ALA A 128 27.67 -6.23 11.66
N SER A 129 26.47 -6.42 11.11
CA SER A 129 26.27 -7.19 9.89
C SER A 129 26.72 -6.43 8.64
N ALA A 130 27.28 -7.15 7.67
CA ALA A 130 27.59 -6.60 6.35
C ALA A 130 26.33 -6.06 5.62
N ALA A 131 25.13 -6.44 6.08
CA ALA A 131 23.85 -6.00 5.53
C ALA A 131 23.36 -4.65 6.11
N TRP A 132 24.02 -4.09 7.12
CA TRP A 132 23.63 -2.82 7.75
C TRP A 132 23.68 -1.63 6.79
N ALA A 133 24.81 -1.43 6.10
CA ALA A 133 24.99 -0.28 5.22
C ALA A 133 23.99 -0.28 4.03
N PRO A 134 23.76 -1.41 3.32
CA PRO A 134 22.71 -1.47 2.30
C PRO A 134 21.31 -1.17 2.84
N ARG A 135 20.95 -1.68 4.04
CA ARG A 135 19.65 -1.39 4.66
C ARG A 135 19.47 0.09 5.00
N LEU A 136 20.50 0.74 5.53
CA LEU A 136 20.48 2.18 5.79
C LEU A 136 20.29 2.99 4.51
N GLN A 137 21.00 2.62 3.44
CA GLN A 137 20.88 3.28 2.15
C GLN A 137 19.46 3.12 1.58
N ALA A 138 18.92 1.90 1.60
CA ALA A 138 17.55 1.60 1.23
C ALA A 138 16.54 2.46 2.02
N LEU A 139 16.69 2.51 3.34
CA LEU A 139 15.81 3.29 4.20
C LEU A 139 15.89 4.80 3.88
N ALA A 140 17.09 5.35 3.70
CA ALA A 140 17.28 6.76 3.38
C ALA A 140 16.60 7.13 2.04
N GLN A 141 16.72 6.28 1.03
CA GLN A 141 16.08 6.49 -0.27
C GLN A 141 14.56 6.40 -0.17
N LEU A 142 14.02 5.42 0.58
CA LEU A 142 12.58 5.31 0.81
C LEU A 142 12.01 6.53 1.53
N ARG A 143 12.70 7.03 2.57
CA ARG A 143 12.32 8.28 3.24
C ARG A 143 12.35 9.48 2.30
N GLY A 144 13.35 9.54 1.41
CA GLY A 144 13.40 10.56 0.36
C GLY A 144 12.22 10.50 -0.59
N LEU A 145 11.85 9.29 -1.05
CA LEU A 145 10.68 9.07 -1.91
C LEU A 145 9.37 9.45 -1.22
N GLN A 146 9.18 9.06 0.05
CA GLN A 146 8.00 9.46 0.84
C GLN A 146 7.87 10.97 0.93
N ARG A 147 8.98 11.66 1.19
CA ARG A 147 9.02 13.12 1.24
C ARG A 147 8.65 13.75 -0.11
N ASN A 148 9.25 13.26 -1.19
CA ASN A 148 8.98 13.79 -2.54
C ASN A 148 7.50 13.57 -2.93
N TYR A 149 6.92 12.43 -2.58
CA TYR A 149 5.51 12.14 -2.83
C TYR A 149 4.60 13.09 -2.05
N ALA A 150 4.85 13.23 -0.74
CA ALA A 150 4.10 14.14 0.12
C ALA A 150 4.28 15.63 -0.26
N GLU A 151 5.39 16.01 -0.89
CA GLU A 151 5.59 17.35 -1.46
C GLU A 151 4.84 17.50 -2.79
N ALA A 152 4.84 16.48 -3.66
CA ALA A 152 4.11 16.49 -4.92
C ALA A 152 2.58 16.54 -4.73
N GLU A 153 2.04 15.83 -3.74
CA GLU A 153 0.62 15.89 -3.39
C GLU A 153 0.17 17.29 -2.96
N ARG A 154 1.05 18.12 -2.37
CA ARG A 154 0.71 19.50 -1.96
C ARG A 154 0.64 20.48 -3.12
N LEU A 155 1.14 20.10 -4.29
CA LEU A 155 1.10 20.94 -5.50
C LEU A 155 -0.21 20.77 -6.28
N HIS A 156 -1.09 19.87 -5.85
CA HIS A 156 -2.40 19.58 -6.42
C HIS A 156 -3.50 19.74 -5.37
#